data_AF-A0A9P8F223-F1
#
_entry.id   AF-A0A9P8F223-F1
#
_cell.length_a   1.000
_cell.length_b   1.000
_cell.length_c   1.000
_cell.angle_alpha   90.00
_cell.angle_beta   90.00
_cell.angle_gamma   90.00
#
_symmetry.space_group_name_H-M   'P 1'
#
loop_
_entity.id
_entity.type
_entity.pdbx_description
1 polymer ?
#
loop_
_entity_poly.entity_id
_entity_poly.type
_entity_poly.pdbx_seq_one_letter_code
_entity_poly.pdbx_strand_id
1 'polypeptide(L)'
;MPTFEILKANDGLVLTIICIGAVYSEKRDLYQVRRMMELVKDAVKNASRVYNVVRGVIQEGNQPLGSLESDIEELQALYMLKVLFCWHGTPSQRADARKNFDTVVEIARRMVISPAVPGQATYSVLHQPGPISQDALLTWTWSSWIAQEKRSRVAFTLFLLDAALVMYFNNEPKFDPLEFRLPLPCDDAAWEAKTEQECRDALGLNGPSKLVHNVCGSQRPRQPDMRSAMRGLMEPNYTFASRSTNIYSKFILIHALIVQICKFQRSSFLQNITGQFGHGATASGPGTPLGQNDWIASDGNNNIGTPGDTPQAHNAQIQPVLKSIQLAMSKWKSIWDMDIAIQYPQNGIGYRRFGFSRDGIHF
;
A
#
# COMPACT_ATOMS: atom_id res chain seq x y z
N MET A 1 9.85 -18.18 -18.22
CA MET A 1 8.47 -18.71 -18.24
C MET A 1 7.53 -17.59 -17.80
N PRO A 2 6.39 -17.35 -18.46
CA PRO A 2 5.46 -16.31 -18.01
C PRO A 2 4.92 -16.66 -16.61
N THR A 3 4.84 -15.68 -15.72
CA THR A 3 4.35 -15.85 -14.34
C THR A 3 2.84 -15.98 -14.24
N PHE A 4 2.12 -15.75 -15.34
CA PHE A 4 0.68 -15.88 -15.45
C PHE A 4 0.33 -16.79 -16.63
N GLU A 5 -0.44 -17.83 -16.37
CA GLU A 5 -0.93 -18.77 -17.37
C GLU A 5 -2.45 -18.87 -17.22
N ILE A 6 -3.19 -18.31 -18.18
CA ILE A 6 -4.65 -18.15 -18.09
C ILE A 6 -5.40 -19.48 -17.86
N LEU A 7 -4.88 -20.59 -18.38
CA LEU A 7 -5.49 -21.92 -18.26
C LEU A 7 -5.27 -22.57 -16.89
N LYS A 8 -4.39 -22.01 -16.06
CA LYS A 8 -4.08 -22.49 -14.70
C LYS A 8 -4.43 -21.49 -13.61
N ALA A 9 -4.75 -20.26 -13.98
CA ALA A 9 -5.08 -19.20 -13.05
C ALA A 9 -6.44 -19.46 -12.38
N ASN A 10 -6.61 -18.93 -11.17
CA ASN A 10 -7.86 -18.93 -10.44
C ASN A 10 -9.00 -18.31 -11.27
N ASP A 11 -10.12 -19.03 -11.37
CA ASP A 11 -11.29 -18.60 -12.14
C ASP A 11 -11.81 -17.21 -11.74
N GLY A 12 -11.77 -16.89 -10.43
CA GLY A 12 -12.19 -15.59 -9.92
C GLY A 12 -11.30 -14.45 -10.39
N LEU A 13 -9.98 -14.68 -10.47
CA LEU A 13 -9.03 -13.72 -11.03
C LEU A 13 -9.28 -13.51 -12.52
N VAL A 14 -9.42 -14.60 -13.29
CA VAL A 14 -9.69 -14.53 -14.74
C VAL A 14 -11.00 -13.80 -15.01
N LEU A 15 -12.07 -14.14 -14.28
CA LEU A 15 -13.38 -13.51 -14.41
C LEU A 15 -13.32 -12.01 -14.10
N THR A 16 -12.54 -11.61 -13.09
CA THR A 16 -12.33 -10.20 -12.74
C THR A 16 -11.59 -9.44 -13.85
N ILE A 17 -10.55 -10.05 -14.44
CA ILE A 17 -9.80 -9.46 -15.57
C ILE A 17 -10.73 -9.26 -16.78
N ILE A 18 -11.56 -10.26 -17.11
CA ILE A 18 -12.56 -10.15 -18.20
C ILE A 18 -13.56 -9.04 -17.90
N CYS A 19 -14.01 -8.91 -16.64
CA CYS A 19 -14.93 -7.85 -16.21
C CYS A 19 -14.31 -6.46 -16.36
N ILE A 20 -13.02 -6.29 -16.03
CA ILE A 20 -12.30 -5.04 -16.27
C ILE A 20 -12.28 -4.72 -17.77
N GLY A 21 -11.94 -5.70 -18.61
CA GLY A 21 -11.97 -5.53 -20.07
C GLY A 21 -13.34 -5.12 -20.61
N ALA A 22 -14.42 -5.64 -20.03
CA ALA A 22 -15.79 -5.26 -20.41
C ALA A 22 -16.11 -3.78 -20.11
N VAL A 23 -15.55 -3.20 -19.04
CA VAL A 23 -15.74 -1.77 -18.70
C VAL A 23 -15.16 -0.84 -19.77
N TYR A 24 -14.07 -1.24 -20.41
CA TYR A 24 -13.40 -0.45 -21.45
C TYR A 24 -13.80 -0.85 -22.87
N SER A 25 -14.75 -1.78 -23.03
CA SER A 25 -15.17 -2.24 -24.34
C SER A 25 -16.28 -1.35 -24.92
N GLU A 26 -16.06 -0.80 -26.11
CA GLU A 26 -17.09 -0.06 -26.87
C GLU A 26 -18.27 -0.93 -27.30
N LYS A 27 -18.11 -2.27 -27.26
CA LYS A 27 -19.12 -3.23 -27.73
C LYS A 27 -20.18 -3.57 -26.69
N ARG A 28 -20.11 -3.00 -25.49
CA ARG A 28 -20.98 -3.32 -24.36
C ARG A 28 -21.70 -2.08 -23.87
N ASP A 29 -23.00 -2.22 -23.64
CA ASP A 29 -23.78 -1.18 -23.00
C ASP A 29 -23.42 -1.07 -21.49
N LEU A 30 -23.55 0.14 -20.94
CA LEU A 30 -23.25 0.44 -19.55
C LEU A 30 -24.07 -0.43 -18.59
N TYR A 31 -25.36 -0.63 -18.85
CA TYR A 31 -26.21 -1.44 -17.97
C TYR A 31 -25.76 -2.90 -17.95
N GLN A 32 -25.40 -3.47 -19.11
CA GLN A 32 -24.83 -4.83 -19.20
C GLN A 32 -23.54 -4.95 -18.38
N VAL A 33 -22.64 -3.97 -18.49
CA VAL A 33 -21.38 -3.94 -17.74
C VAL A 33 -21.64 -3.86 -16.23
N ARG A 34 -22.58 -3.02 -15.77
CA ARG A 34 -22.92 -2.93 -14.35
C ARG A 34 -23.48 -4.22 -13.78
N ARG A 35 -24.37 -4.88 -14.54
CA ARG A 35 -24.91 -6.18 -14.14
C ARG A 35 -23.81 -7.22 -14.07
N MET A 36 -22.90 -7.24 -15.04
CA MET A 36 -21.74 -8.14 -15.03
C MET A 36 -20.85 -7.88 -13.81
N MET A 37 -20.55 -6.63 -13.47
CA MET A 37 -19.75 -6.30 -12.29
C MET A 37 -20.33 -6.88 -11.00
N GLU A 38 -21.65 -6.77 -10.80
CA GLU A 38 -22.35 -7.35 -9.63
C GLU A 38 -22.25 -8.88 -9.62
N LEU A 39 -22.55 -9.52 -10.74
CA LEU A 39 -22.47 -10.99 -10.88
C LEU A 39 -21.05 -11.51 -10.60
N VAL A 40 -20.03 -10.84 -11.14
CA VAL A 40 -18.63 -11.21 -10.94
C VAL A 40 -18.20 -10.99 -9.49
N LYS A 41 -18.61 -9.89 -8.86
CA LYS A 41 -18.32 -9.63 -7.44
C LYS A 41 -18.87 -10.74 -6.57
N ASP A 42 -20.12 -11.14 -6.78
CA ASP A 42 -20.77 -12.17 -5.96
C ASP A 42 -20.13 -13.54 -6.21
N ALA A 43 -19.87 -13.90 -7.47
CA ALA A 43 -19.19 -15.15 -7.81
C ALA A 43 -17.80 -15.25 -7.17
N VAL A 44 -16.97 -14.20 -7.30
CA VAL A 44 -15.61 -14.17 -6.74
C VAL A 44 -15.62 -14.25 -5.22
N LYS A 45 -16.50 -13.50 -4.54
CA LYS A 45 -16.58 -13.53 -3.07
C LYS A 45 -17.07 -14.87 -2.55
N ASN A 46 -18.07 -15.46 -3.20
CA ASN A 46 -18.63 -16.75 -2.80
C ASN A 46 -17.63 -17.88 -3.01
N ALA A 47 -16.85 -17.85 -4.11
CA ALA A 47 -15.85 -18.86 -4.41
C ALA A 47 -14.53 -18.67 -3.64
N SER A 48 -14.22 -17.45 -3.18
CA SER A 48 -12.94 -17.17 -2.52
C SER A 48 -12.86 -17.79 -1.13
N ARG A 49 -11.94 -18.74 -0.99
CA ARG A 49 -11.58 -19.32 0.30
C ARG A 49 -11.04 -18.25 1.25
N VAL A 50 -10.10 -17.42 0.82
CA VAL A 50 -9.46 -16.42 1.70
C VAL A 50 -10.48 -15.40 2.22
N TYR A 51 -11.45 -15.02 1.38
CA TYR A 51 -12.56 -14.15 1.78
C TYR A 51 -13.45 -14.80 2.83
N ASN A 52 -13.86 -16.05 2.58
CA ASN A 52 -14.79 -16.77 3.44
C ASN A 52 -14.18 -17.18 4.79
N VAL A 53 -12.86 -17.49 4.84
CA VAL A 53 -12.15 -17.73 6.11
C VAL A 53 -12.16 -16.47 6.97
N VAL A 54 -11.80 -15.31 6.41
CA VAL A 54 -11.76 -14.05 7.17
C VAL A 54 -13.15 -13.57 7.57
N ARG A 55 -14.18 -13.88 6.78
CA ARG A 55 -15.59 -13.62 7.12
C ARG A 55 -16.18 -14.61 8.13
N GLY A 56 -15.45 -15.65 8.52
CA GLY A 56 -15.93 -16.69 9.43
C GLY A 56 -17.00 -17.61 8.84
N VAL A 57 -17.15 -17.64 7.51
CA VAL A 57 -18.10 -18.51 6.81
C VAL A 57 -17.57 -19.94 6.76
N ILE A 58 -16.25 -20.10 6.60
CA ILE A 58 -15.56 -21.39 6.62
C ILE A 58 -14.41 -21.36 7.63
N GLN A 59 -14.10 -22.51 8.21
CA GLN A 59 -12.93 -22.66 9.08
C GLN A 59 -11.66 -22.80 8.24
N GLU A 60 -10.55 -22.20 8.70
CA GLU A 60 -9.26 -22.27 8.01
C GLU A 60 -8.68 -23.69 7.95
N GLY A 61 -8.97 -24.51 8.97
CA GLY A 61 -8.47 -25.87 9.07
C GLY A 61 -6.94 -25.92 9.19
N ASN A 62 -6.33 -26.98 8.65
CA ASN A 62 -4.88 -27.21 8.71
C ASN A 62 -4.10 -26.50 7.60
N GLN A 63 -4.77 -25.81 6.67
CA GLN A 63 -4.15 -25.10 5.58
C GLN A 63 -4.17 -23.60 5.88
N PRO A 64 -3.07 -23.01 6.39
CA PRO A 64 -3.06 -21.61 6.76
C PRO A 64 -3.24 -20.70 5.54
N LEU A 65 -3.83 -19.53 5.72
CA LEU A 65 -3.96 -18.52 4.66
C LEU A 65 -2.59 -18.16 4.05
N GLY A 66 -2.53 -18.11 2.72
CA GLY A 66 -1.31 -17.81 1.97
C GLY A 66 -0.39 -19.01 1.73
N SER A 67 -0.80 -20.22 2.12
CA SER A 67 -0.07 -21.46 1.82
C SER A 67 -0.33 -22.00 0.41
N LEU A 68 -1.49 -21.69 -0.17
CA LEU A 68 -1.87 -22.11 -1.52
C LEU A 68 -1.51 -21.03 -2.55
N GLU A 69 -1.11 -21.45 -3.76
CA GLU A 69 -0.86 -20.51 -4.87
C GLU A 69 -2.14 -19.76 -5.29
N SER A 70 -3.31 -20.38 -5.15
CA SER A 70 -4.60 -19.75 -5.43
C SER A 70 -4.93 -18.61 -4.47
N ASP A 71 -4.44 -18.64 -3.23
CA ASP A 71 -4.78 -17.64 -2.21
C ASP A 71 -4.32 -16.23 -2.63
N ILE A 72 -3.14 -16.12 -3.24
CA ILE A 72 -2.65 -14.82 -3.72
C ILE A 72 -3.44 -14.33 -4.94
N GLU A 73 -3.91 -15.23 -5.79
CA GLU A 73 -4.72 -14.88 -6.96
C GLU A 73 -6.15 -14.47 -6.56
N GLU A 74 -6.72 -15.10 -5.54
CA GLU A 74 -7.97 -14.65 -4.93
C GLU A 74 -7.84 -13.24 -4.33
N LEU A 75 -6.73 -12.96 -3.63
CA LEU A 75 -6.46 -11.60 -3.11
C LEU A 75 -6.29 -10.58 -4.23
N GLN A 76 -5.64 -10.95 -5.34
CA GLN A 76 -5.55 -10.11 -6.54
C GLN A 76 -6.94 -9.82 -7.13
N ALA A 77 -7.81 -10.83 -7.21
CA ALA A 77 -9.19 -10.66 -7.69
C ALA A 77 -9.99 -9.70 -6.79
N LEU A 78 -9.89 -9.86 -5.46
CA LEU A 78 -10.55 -8.97 -4.49
C LEU A 78 -10.03 -7.52 -4.59
N TYR A 79 -8.72 -7.33 -4.76
CA TYR A 79 -8.10 -6.03 -5.02
C TYR A 79 -8.67 -5.40 -6.30
N MET A 80 -8.66 -6.14 -7.40
CA MET A 80 -9.14 -5.68 -8.70
C MET A 80 -10.63 -5.32 -8.66
N LEU A 81 -11.47 -6.12 -8.00
CA LEU A 81 -12.87 -5.81 -7.76
C LEU A 81 -13.03 -4.51 -6.97
N LYS A 82 -12.24 -4.31 -5.91
CA LYS A 82 -12.28 -3.08 -5.12
C LYS A 82 -11.98 -1.85 -5.96
N VAL A 83 -10.93 -1.91 -6.79
CA VAL A 83 -10.59 -0.84 -7.75
C VAL A 83 -11.76 -0.61 -8.73
N LEU A 84 -12.27 -1.67 -9.34
CA LEU A 84 -13.35 -1.61 -10.32
C LEU A 84 -14.60 -0.93 -9.76
N PHE A 85 -15.05 -1.32 -8.58
CA PHE A 85 -16.22 -0.73 -7.95
C PHE A 85 -15.98 0.68 -7.43
N CYS A 86 -14.77 1.01 -6.97
CA CYS A 86 -14.43 2.34 -6.48
C CYS A 86 -14.46 3.41 -7.58
N TRP A 87 -13.91 3.07 -8.75
CA TRP A 87 -13.71 4.04 -9.83
C TRP A 87 -14.77 3.96 -10.92
N HIS A 88 -15.25 2.75 -11.21
CA HIS A 88 -16.21 2.57 -12.27
C HIS A 88 -17.62 2.47 -11.75
N GLY A 89 -17.93 1.93 -10.58
CA GLY A 89 -19.30 1.61 -10.14
C GLY A 89 -20.35 2.74 -10.22
N THR A 90 -21.62 2.41 -10.06
CA THR A 90 -22.72 3.39 -9.83
C THR A 90 -22.46 4.21 -8.55
N PRO A 91 -23.17 5.34 -8.31
CA PRO A 91 -22.99 6.11 -7.08
C PRO A 91 -23.10 5.27 -5.80
N SER A 92 -24.08 4.36 -5.72
CA SER A 92 -24.26 3.45 -4.58
C SER A 92 -23.11 2.44 -4.47
N GLN A 93 -22.71 1.84 -5.59
CA GLN A 93 -21.58 0.90 -5.63
C GLN A 93 -20.27 1.55 -5.20
N ARG A 94 -20.00 2.78 -5.63
CA ARG A 94 -18.81 3.54 -5.22
C ARG A 94 -18.84 3.87 -3.73
N ALA A 95 -20.00 4.26 -3.20
CA ALA A 95 -20.14 4.54 -1.77
C ALA A 95 -19.87 3.29 -0.91
N ASP A 96 -20.43 2.15 -1.31
CA ASP A 96 -20.17 0.85 -0.68
C ASP A 96 -18.70 0.46 -0.76
N ALA A 97 -18.12 0.55 -1.96
CA ALA A 97 -16.73 0.23 -2.21
C ALA A 97 -15.76 1.19 -1.53
N ARG A 98 -16.14 2.39 -1.10
CA ARG A 98 -15.26 3.23 -0.27
C ARG A 98 -15.32 2.82 1.20
N LYS A 99 -16.47 2.35 1.70
CA LYS A 99 -16.65 1.93 3.10
C LYS A 99 -16.06 0.55 3.39
N ASN A 100 -16.31 -0.41 2.51
CA ASN A 100 -16.05 -1.83 2.80
C ASN A 100 -14.66 -2.29 2.32
N PHE A 101 -13.61 -1.99 3.08
CA PHE A 101 -12.23 -2.47 2.81
C PHE A 101 -11.68 -3.45 3.85
N ASP A 102 -12.27 -3.48 5.03
CA ASP A 102 -11.67 -4.13 6.21
C ASP A 102 -11.39 -5.62 6.02
N THR A 103 -12.27 -6.35 5.34
CA THR A 103 -12.04 -7.78 5.04
C THR A 103 -10.80 -7.98 4.17
N VAL A 104 -10.59 -7.15 3.15
CA VAL A 104 -9.41 -7.25 2.28
C VAL A 104 -8.14 -6.87 3.03
N VAL A 105 -8.22 -5.87 3.90
CA VAL A 105 -7.13 -5.45 4.78
C VAL A 105 -6.73 -6.58 5.72
N GLU A 106 -7.70 -7.26 6.33
CA GLU A 106 -7.45 -8.39 7.23
C GLU A 106 -6.83 -9.59 6.50
N ILE A 107 -7.32 -9.94 5.30
CA ILE A 107 -6.67 -10.94 4.45
C ILE A 107 -5.20 -10.54 4.18
N ALA A 108 -4.96 -9.27 3.86
CA ALA A 108 -3.62 -8.77 3.58
C ALA A 108 -2.69 -8.89 4.80
N ARG A 109 -3.16 -8.54 6.00
CA ARG A 109 -2.40 -8.65 7.25
C ARG A 109 -1.97 -10.09 7.54
N ARG A 110 -2.85 -11.05 7.26
CA ARG A 110 -2.61 -12.47 7.50
C ARG A 110 -1.69 -13.12 6.46
N MET A 111 -1.63 -12.57 5.25
CA MET A 111 -0.98 -13.24 4.12
C MET A 111 0.24 -12.54 3.56
N VAL A 112 0.23 -11.21 3.41
CA VAL A 112 1.17 -10.55 2.50
C VAL A 112 1.99 -9.43 3.11
N ILE A 113 1.66 -8.85 4.27
CA ILE A 113 2.44 -7.71 4.82
C ILE A 113 3.78 -8.09 5.48
N SER A 114 4.08 -9.39 5.55
CA SER A 114 5.32 -9.93 6.10
C SER A 114 5.97 -10.94 5.14
N PRO A 115 7.31 -11.08 5.16
CA PRO A 115 8.00 -12.08 4.35
C PRO A 115 7.50 -13.50 4.66
N ALA A 116 7.54 -14.37 3.65
CA ALA A 116 7.35 -15.80 3.87
C ALA A 116 8.41 -16.34 4.84
N VAL A 117 8.00 -17.27 5.70
CA VAL A 117 8.90 -17.92 6.66
C VAL A 117 9.56 -19.16 6.04
N PRO A 118 10.73 -19.60 6.57
CA PRO A 118 11.38 -20.82 6.11
C PRO A 118 10.42 -22.02 6.09
N GLY A 119 10.47 -22.82 5.02
CA GLY A 119 9.57 -23.96 4.79
C GLY A 119 8.32 -23.65 3.97
N GLN A 120 7.97 -22.38 3.76
CA GLN A 120 6.92 -22.00 2.80
C GLN A 120 7.43 -22.05 1.36
N ALA A 121 6.57 -22.42 0.40
CA ALA A 121 6.92 -22.52 -1.02
C ALA A 121 7.41 -21.20 -1.63
N THR A 122 6.92 -20.06 -1.12
CA THR A 122 7.34 -18.72 -1.58
C THR A 122 8.48 -18.15 -0.72
N TYR A 123 9.12 -18.93 0.15
CA TYR A 123 10.25 -18.42 0.92
C TYR A 123 11.41 -18.04 0.00
N SER A 124 11.83 -16.77 0.07
CA SER A 124 12.97 -16.27 -0.69
C SER A 124 13.96 -15.57 0.23
N VAL A 125 15.24 -15.95 0.12
CA VAL A 125 16.34 -15.37 0.91
C VAL A 125 16.51 -13.87 0.70
N LEU A 126 16.24 -13.39 -0.51
CA LEU A 126 16.34 -11.96 -0.85
C LEU A 126 15.13 -11.15 -0.37
N HIS A 127 14.17 -11.76 0.35
CA HIS A 127 13.05 -11.06 0.96
C HIS A 127 13.10 -11.05 2.48
N GLN A 128 14.06 -11.76 3.08
CA GLN A 128 14.21 -11.84 4.53
C GLN A 128 14.85 -10.56 5.07
N PRO A 129 14.60 -10.17 6.33
CA PRO A 129 15.32 -9.09 6.97
C PRO A 129 16.78 -9.46 7.27
N GLY A 130 17.63 -8.45 7.52
CA GLY A 130 19.01 -8.66 7.95
C GLY A 130 20.02 -8.84 6.79
N PRO A 131 21.30 -9.08 7.12
CA PRO A 131 22.37 -9.23 6.12
C PRO A 131 22.15 -10.49 5.27
N ILE A 132 22.58 -10.42 4.01
CA ILE A 132 22.52 -11.54 3.08
C ILE A 132 23.84 -12.29 3.16
N SER A 133 23.84 -13.53 3.67
CA SER A 133 25.03 -14.37 3.69
C SER A 133 25.29 -14.99 2.32
N GLN A 134 26.56 -15.30 2.03
CA GLN A 134 26.93 -15.97 0.79
C GLN A 134 26.26 -17.35 0.68
N ASP A 135 26.15 -18.07 1.81
CA ASP A 135 25.45 -19.37 1.86
C ASP A 135 23.97 -19.24 1.54
N ALA A 136 23.31 -18.17 2.01
CA ALA A 136 21.91 -17.91 1.68
C ALA A 136 21.74 -17.70 0.17
N LEU A 137 22.66 -17.00 -0.50
CA LEU A 137 22.61 -16.79 -1.95
C LEU A 137 22.73 -18.10 -2.74
N LEU A 138 23.42 -19.12 -2.22
CA LEU A 138 23.49 -20.44 -2.86
C LEU A 138 22.13 -21.16 -2.87
N THR A 139 21.27 -20.85 -1.90
CA THR A 139 19.90 -21.44 -1.81
C THR A 139 18.86 -20.65 -2.59
N TRP A 140 19.24 -19.55 -3.25
CA TRP A 140 18.30 -18.73 -4.02
C TRP A 140 17.78 -19.48 -5.25
N THR A 141 16.46 -19.40 -5.46
CA THR A 141 15.80 -19.92 -6.67
C THR A 141 14.88 -18.87 -7.26
N TRP A 142 14.80 -18.81 -8.59
CA TRP A 142 13.98 -17.81 -9.27
C TRP A 142 12.48 -17.99 -9.01
N SER A 143 12.01 -19.24 -8.92
CA SER A 143 10.60 -19.57 -8.68
C SER A 143 10.11 -19.08 -7.31
N SER A 144 10.87 -19.35 -6.24
CA SER A 144 10.51 -18.87 -4.90
C SER A 144 10.63 -17.35 -4.80
N TRP A 145 11.67 -16.77 -5.42
CA TRP A 145 11.89 -15.34 -5.46
C TRP A 145 10.75 -14.60 -6.16
N ILE A 146 10.33 -15.05 -7.34
CA ILE A 146 9.28 -14.37 -8.10
C ILE A 146 7.90 -14.54 -7.45
N ALA A 147 7.65 -15.67 -6.79
CA ALA A 147 6.44 -15.88 -6.01
C ALA A 147 6.38 -14.92 -4.81
N GLN A 148 7.50 -14.72 -4.11
CA GLN A 148 7.58 -13.77 -3.01
C GLN A 148 7.51 -12.32 -3.46
N GLU A 149 8.16 -11.96 -4.57
CA GLU A 149 8.09 -10.61 -5.15
C GLU A 149 6.66 -10.29 -5.61
N LYS A 150 5.95 -11.27 -6.19
CA LYS A 150 4.51 -11.16 -6.50
C LYS A 150 3.69 -10.85 -5.25
N ARG A 151 3.91 -11.57 -4.13
CA ARG A 151 3.25 -11.29 -2.84
C ARG A 151 3.55 -9.87 -2.35
N SER A 152 4.81 -9.44 -2.40
CA SER A 152 5.23 -8.09 -2.02
C SER A 152 4.51 -7.02 -2.83
N ARG A 153 4.48 -7.17 -4.17
CA ARG A 153 3.80 -6.22 -5.06
C ARG A 153 2.30 -6.14 -4.79
N VAL A 154 1.63 -7.26 -4.53
CA VAL A 154 0.20 -7.27 -4.13
C VAL A 154 -0.01 -6.51 -2.81
N ALA A 155 0.85 -6.71 -1.82
CA ALA A 155 0.78 -5.98 -0.55
C ALA A 155 0.90 -4.47 -0.77
N PHE A 156 1.87 -4.02 -1.58
CA PHE A 156 2.06 -2.59 -1.84
C PHE A 156 0.99 -1.99 -2.74
N THR A 157 0.37 -2.74 -3.66
CA THR A 157 -0.80 -2.24 -4.39
C THR A 157 -2.02 -2.06 -3.49
N LEU A 158 -2.20 -2.94 -2.50
CA LEU A 158 -3.24 -2.79 -1.48
C LEU A 158 -2.99 -1.57 -0.59
N PHE A 159 -1.74 -1.36 -0.18
CA PHE A 159 -1.32 -0.15 0.53
C PHE A 159 -1.60 1.12 -0.29
N LEU A 160 -1.24 1.13 -1.57
CA LEU A 160 -1.47 2.28 -2.45
C LEU A 160 -2.96 2.55 -2.68
N LEU A 161 -3.79 1.52 -2.77
CA LEU A 161 -5.24 1.67 -2.83
C LEU A 161 -5.79 2.29 -1.55
N ASP A 162 -5.33 1.85 -0.37
CA ASP A 162 -5.70 2.48 0.90
C ASP A 162 -5.29 3.96 0.93
N ALA A 163 -4.05 4.27 0.55
CA ALA A 163 -3.56 5.64 0.47
C ALA A 163 -4.40 6.48 -0.51
N ALA A 164 -4.79 5.94 -1.66
CA ALA A 164 -5.68 6.60 -2.60
C ALA A 164 -7.06 6.87 -1.98
N LEU A 165 -7.62 5.93 -1.22
CA LEU A 165 -8.89 6.14 -0.52
C LEU A 165 -8.78 7.23 0.55
N VAL A 166 -7.65 7.31 1.25
CA VAL A 166 -7.36 8.38 2.21
C VAL A 166 -7.30 9.74 1.52
N MET A 167 -6.51 9.86 0.44
CA MET A 167 -6.28 11.13 -0.25
C MET A 167 -7.51 11.64 -1.00
N TYR A 168 -8.18 10.77 -1.76
CA TYR A 168 -9.24 11.19 -2.69
C TYR A 168 -10.63 11.16 -2.07
N PHE A 169 -10.84 10.38 -1.01
CA PHE A 169 -12.16 10.24 -0.38
C PHE A 169 -12.18 10.55 1.11
N ASN A 170 -11.06 11.04 1.67
CA ASN A 170 -10.93 11.35 3.08
C ASN A 170 -11.30 10.15 3.99
N ASN A 171 -11.01 8.92 3.54
CA ASN A 171 -11.18 7.73 4.36
C ASN A 171 -10.11 7.64 5.45
N GLU A 172 -10.44 6.98 6.56
CA GLU A 172 -9.44 6.59 7.56
C GLU A 172 -8.42 5.60 6.96
N PRO A 173 -7.10 5.81 7.13
CA PRO A 173 -6.10 4.85 6.67
C PRO A 173 -6.33 3.52 7.37
N LYS A 174 -6.47 2.46 6.57
CA LYS A 174 -6.62 1.10 7.09
C LYS A 174 -5.29 0.44 7.32
N PHE A 175 -4.22 0.89 6.67
CA PHE A 175 -2.87 0.39 6.86
C PHE A 175 -1.98 1.42 7.57
N ASP A 176 -1.12 0.94 8.48
CA ASP A 176 0.01 1.71 8.99
C ASP A 176 1.27 1.36 8.18
N PRO A 177 1.92 2.32 7.50
CA PRO A 177 3.22 2.09 6.86
C PRO A 177 4.26 1.35 7.71
N LEU A 178 4.23 1.53 9.04
CA LEU A 178 5.16 0.90 9.97
C LEU A 178 4.78 -0.54 10.33
N GLU A 179 3.64 -1.07 9.87
CA GLU A 179 3.25 -2.47 10.05
C GLU A 179 3.85 -3.37 8.96
N PHE A 180 4.19 -2.83 7.79
CA PHE A 180 4.78 -3.58 6.68
C PHE A 180 6.22 -3.98 7.02
N ARG A 181 6.50 -5.29 6.96
CA ARG A 181 7.83 -5.89 7.18
C ARG A 181 8.47 -6.38 5.88
N LEU A 182 7.85 -6.09 4.75
CA LEU A 182 8.33 -6.48 3.43
C LEU A 182 9.41 -5.52 2.90
N PRO A 183 10.43 -6.04 2.18
CA PRO A 183 11.26 -5.22 1.31
C PRO A 183 10.37 -4.47 0.31
N LEU A 184 10.69 -3.22 0.00
CA LEU A 184 10.04 -2.51 -1.09
C LEU A 184 10.25 -3.26 -2.43
N PRO A 185 9.39 -3.09 -3.45
CA PRO A 185 9.47 -3.86 -4.69
C PRO A 185 10.80 -3.72 -5.42
N CYS A 186 11.28 -4.81 -6.02
CA CYS A 186 12.56 -4.84 -6.72
C CYS A 186 12.61 -3.93 -7.96
N ASP A 187 13.81 -3.76 -8.53
CA ASP A 187 13.98 -3.06 -9.80
C ASP A 187 13.23 -3.75 -10.94
N ASP A 188 12.70 -2.96 -11.87
CA ASP A 188 11.90 -3.48 -12.97
C ASP A 188 12.69 -4.39 -13.91
N ALA A 189 14.01 -4.19 -14.03
CA ALA A 189 14.88 -5.11 -14.77
C ALA A 189 14.83 -6.55 -14.21
N ALA A 190 14.78 -6.69 -12.88
CA ALA A 190 14.68 -8.01 -12.23
C ALA A 190 13.26 -8.58 -12.32
N TRP A 191 12.24 -7.73 -12.25
CA TRP A 191 10.83 -8.14 -12.35
C TRP A 191 10.42 -8.53 -13.77
N GLU A 192 10.89 -7.80 -14.79
CA GLU A 192 10.52 -8.02 -16.19
C GLU A 192 11.32 -9.16 -16.85
N ALA A 193 12.38 -9.66 -16.18
CA ALA A 193 13.26 -10.73 -16.64
C ALA A 193 12.49 -11.97 -17.14
N LYS A 194 12.94 -12.53 -18.26
CA LYS A 194 12.29 -13.69 -18.92
C LYS A 194 12.94 -15.01 -18.56
N THR A 195 14.15 -14.93 -18.01
CA THR A 195 14.94 -16.08 -17.58
C THR A 195 15.49 -15.86 -16.18
N GLU A 196 15.81 -16.97 -15.49
CA GLU A 196 16.49 -16.93 -14.20
C GLU A 196 17.82 -16.18 -14.29
N GLN A 197 18.56 -16.40 -15.38
CA GLN A 197 19.85 -15.75 -15.63
C GLN A 197 19.72 -14.23 -15.72
N GLU A 198 18.75 -13.73 -16.51
CA GLU A 198 18.46 -12.30 -16.59
C GLU A 198 18.09 -11.71 -15.23
N CYS A 199 17.30 -12.44 -14.43
CA CYS A 199 16.92 -12.02 -13.09
C CYS A 199 18.15 -11.93 -12.16
N ARG A 200 19.02 -12.96 -12.16
CA ARG A 200 20.26 -12.98 -11.39
C ARG A 200 21.18 -11.81 -11.77
N ASP A 201 21.32 -11.55 -13.07
CA ASP A 201 22.12 -10.45 -13.59
C ASP A 201 21.56 -9.09 -13.15
N ALA A 202 20.25 -8.88 -13.27
CA ALA A 202 19.58 -7.64 -12.87
C ALA A 202 19.62 -7.39 -11.34
N LEU A 203 19.61 -8.46 -10.54
CA LEU A 203 19.79 -8.41 -9.08
C LEU A 203 21.25 -8.22 -8.65
N GLY A 204 22.21 -8.27 -9.59
CA GLY A 204 23.63 -8.13 -9.31
C GLY A 204 24.26 -9.38 -8.67
N LEU A 205 23.58 -10.53 -8.70
CA LEU A 205 24.06 -11.78 -8.09
C LEU A 205 25.28 -12.37 -8.81
N ASN A 206 25.45 -12.04 -10.09
CA ASN A 206 26.61 -12.44 -10.91
C ASN A 206 27.70 -11.35 -11.00
N GLY A 207 27.65 -10.36 -10.10
CA GLY A 207 28.63 -9.29 -10.00
C GLY A 207 28.29 -8.04 -10.82
N PRO A 208 29.06 -6.95 -10.60
CA PRO A 208 28.72 -5.62 -11.11
C PRO A 208 28.82 -5.50 -12.63
N SER A 209 29.64 -6.31 -13.29
CA SER A 209 29.78 -6.31 -14.76
C SER A 209 28.52 -6.77 -15.49
N LYS A 210 27.58 -7.44 -14.80
CA LYS A 210 26.32 -7.94 -15.35
C LYS A 210 25.12 -7.00 -15.13
N LEU A 211 25.30 -5.93 -14.36
CA LEU A 211 24.25 -4.93 -14.07
C LEU A 211 23.93 -3.99 -15.24
N VAL A 212 24.48 -4.24 -16.43
CA VAL A 212 24.25 -3.46 -17.66
C VAL A 212 22.78 -3.42 -18.07
N HIS A 213 21.98 -4.39 -17.62
CA HIS A 213 20.53 -4.40 -17.87
C HIS A 213 19.71 -3.67 -16.78
N ASN A 214 20.35 -3.25 -15.69
CA ASN A 214 19.74 -2.53 -14.57
C ASN A 214 20.46 -1.19 -14.29
N VAL A 215 20.85 -0.47 -15.36
CA VAL A 215 21.61 0.79 -15.23
C VAL A 215 20.83 1.85 -14.48
N CYS A 216 19.51 1.92 -14.66
CA CYS A 216 18.67 2.97 -14.08
C CYS A 216 18.02 2.59 -12.74
N GLY A 217 18.20 1.35 -12.26
CA GLY A 217 17.61 0.89 -11.01
C GLY A 217 18.50 1.13 -9.78
N SER A 218 18.09 0.55 -8.66
CA SER A 218 18.87 0.57 -7.42
C SER A 218 20.19 -0.20 -7.52
N GLN A 219 20.29 -1.17 -8.45
CA GLN A 219 21.44 -2.07 -8.61
C GLN A 219 21.75 -2.89 -7.35
N ARG A 220 20.71 -3.18 -6.57
CA ARG A 220 20.81 -3.94 -5.32
C ARG A 220 20.06 -5.26 -5.44
N PRO A 221 20.54 -6.33 -4.79
CA PRO A 221 19.83 -7.60 -4.75
C PRO A 221 18.52 -7.52 -3.95
N ARG A 222 18.36 -6.51 -3.09
CA ARG A 222 17.17 -6.28 -2.27
C ARG A 222 16.99 -4.80 -1.93
N GLN A 223 15.76 -4.30 -1.93
CA GLN A 223 15.40 -2.97 -1.41
C GLN A 223 15.32 -2.97 0.13
N PRO A 224 15.43 -1.81 0.81
CA PRO A 224 15.07 -1.73 2.22
C PRO A 224 13.59 -2.09 2.44
N ASP A 225 13.25 -2.63 3.61
CA ASP A 225 11.85 -2.81 4.01
C ASP A 225 11.16 -1.48 4.30
N MET A 226 9.84 -1.45 4.10
CA MET A 226 9.04 -0.23 4.22
C MET A 226 9.20 0.43 5.60
N ARG A 227 9.19 -0.35 6.68
CA ARG A 227 9.36 0.18 8.04
C ARG A 227 10.72 0.84 8.22
N SER A 228 11.80 0.17 7.80
CA SER A 228 13.16 0.69 7.90
C SER A 228 13.34 1.93 7.02
N ALA A 229 12.79 1.94 5.80
CA ALA A 229 12.83 3.10 4.92
C ALA A 229 12.06 4.30 5.51
N MET A 230 10.86 4.09 6.04
CA MET A 230 10.09 5.15 6.70
C MET A 230 10.82 5.71 7.92
N ARG A 231 11.39 4.85 8.77
CA ARG A 231 12.19 5.27 9.93
C ARG A 231 13.41 6.07 9.52
N GLY A 232 14.16 5.59 8.52
CA GLY A 232 15.30 6.33 8.00
C GLY A 232 14.91 7.72 7.49
N LEU A 233 13.73 7.87 6.87
CA LEU A 233 13.30 9.16 6.33
C LEU A 233 13.01 10.14 7.46
N MET A 234 12.44 9.65 8.54
CA MET A 234 12.05 10.41 9.73
C MET A 234 13.23 10.71 10.68
N GLU A 235 14.31 9.92 10.63
CA GLU A 235 15.47 10.02 11.50
C GLU A 235 16.39 11.19 11.10
N PRO A 236 16.66 12.18 11.97
CA PRO A 236 17.53 13.33 11.68
C PRO A 236 18.89 12.95 11.08
N ASN A 237 19.57 11.99 11.71
CA ASN A 237 20.96 11.66 11.43
C ASN A 237 21.14 10.60 10.33
N TYR A 238 20.06 10.18 9.68
CA TYR A 238 20.13 9.18 8.61
C TYR A 238 20.09 9.84 7.22
N THR A 239 21.05 9.51 6.37
CA THR A 239 21.09 9.99 4.98
C THR A 239 20.76 8.86 4.01
N PHE A 240 19.73 9.05 3.18
CA PHE A 240 19.52 8.14 2.05
C PHE A 240 20.49 8.47 0.94
N ALA A 241 21.34 7.51 0.59
CA ALA A 241 22.15 7.60 -0.62
C ALA A 241 21.25 7.56 -1.88
N SER A 242 21.72 8.13 -2.98
CA SER A 242 21.17 7.85 -4.32
C SER A 242 21.15 6.34 -4.58
N ARG A 243 20.14 5.86 -5.31
CA ARG A 243 19.88 4.44 -5.58
C ARG A 243 19.64 3.57 -4.34
N SER A 244 19.41 4.18 -3.18
CA SER A 244 19.01 3.46 -1.97
C SER A 244 17.70 2.70 -2.14
N THR A 245 16.81 3.27 -2.95
CA THR A 245 15.55 2.68 -3.40
C THR A 245 15.35 2.94 -4.89
N ASN A 246 14.48 2.18 -5.57
CA ASN A 246 14.06 2.53 -6.94
C ASN A 246 12.90 3.55 -6.97
N ILE A 247 12.49 3.99 -8.16
CA ILE A 247 11.43 4.99 -8.32
C ILE A 247 10.06 4.47 -7.87
N TYR A 248 9.74 3.19 -8.10
CA TYR A 248 8.48 2.62 -7.60
C TYR A 248 8.41 2.63 -6.07
N SER A 249 9.52 2.26 -5.42
CA SER A 249 9.69 2.30 -3.97
C SER A 249 9.52 3.72 -3.45
N LYS A 250 10.08 4.74 -4.13
CA LYS A 250 9.85 6.15 -3.76
C LYS A 250 8.40 6.55 -3.90
N PHE A 251 7.71 6.12 -4.96
CA PHE A 251 6.27 6.35 -5.12
C PHE A 251 5.47 5.77 -3.95
N ILE A 252 5.80 4.57 -3.49
CA ILE A 252 5.18 3.98 -2.29
C ILE A 252 5.49 4.82 -1.04
N LEU A 253 6.74 5.23 -0.86
CA LEU A 253 7.17 5.99 0.33
C LEU A 253 6.53 7.37 0.43
N ILE A 254 6.30 8.09 -0.67
CA ILE A 254 5.59 9.38 -0.60
C ILE A 254 4.13 9.19 -0.18
N HIS A 255 3.47 8.14 -0.67
CA HIS A 255 2.11 7.80 -0.22
C HIS A 255 2.09 7.41 1.26
N ALA A 256 3.13 6.73 1.74
CA ALA A 256 3.30 6.44 3.16
C ALA A 256 3.49 7.70 4.02
N LEU A 257 4.25 8.68 3.56
CA LEU A 257 4.37 9.98 4.24
C LEU A 257 3.03 10.73 4.25
N ILE A 258 2.29 10.73 3.14
CA ILE A 258 0.96 11.36 3.07
C ILE A 258 -0.02 10.68 4.03
N VAL A 259 -0.04 9.35 4.09
CA VAL A 259 -0.87 8.61 5.06
C VAL A 259 -0.53 8.99 6.50
N GLN A 260 0.76 9.13 6.84
CA GLN A 260 1.18 9.58 8.17
C GLN A 260 0.74 11.02 8.46
N ILE A 261 0.81 11.93 7.48
CA ILE A 261 0.29 13.30 7.60
C ILE A 261 -1.21 13.28 7.90
N CYS A 262 -2.00 12.54 7.12
CA CYS A 262 -3.45 12.46 7.30
C CYS A 262 -3.82 11.84 8.67
N LYS A 263 -3.12 10.78 9.10
CA LYS A 263 -3.30 10.14 10.40
C LYS A 263 -3.03 11.13 11.55
N PHE A 264 -1.94 11.90 11.42
CA PHE A 264 -1.56 12.89 12.42
C PHE A 264 -2.54 14.07 12.49
N GLN A 265 -2.96 14.61 11.34
CA GLN A 265 -3.94 15.71 11.29
C GLN A 265 -5.26 15.31 11.94
N ARG A 266 -5.76 14.09 11.67
CA ARG A 266 -6.99 13.58 12.30
C ARG A 266 -6.85 13.40 13.80
N SER A 267 -5.74 12.82 14.25
CA SER A 267 -5.49 12.61 15.68
C SER A 267 -5.43 13.95 16.42
N SER A 268 -4.73 14.93 15.85
CA SER A 268 -4.63 16.30 16.41
C SER A 268 -6.00 16.99 16.46
N PHE A 269 -6.81 16.85 15.41
CA PHE A 269 -8.17 17.40 15.36
C PHE A 269 -9.08 16.79 16.43
N LEU A 270 -9.08 15.47 16.58
CA LEU A 270 -9.88 14.77 17.61
C LEU A 270 -9.44 15.14 19.03
N GLN A 271 -8.13 15.27 19.27
CA GLN A 271 -7.60 15.72 20.55
C GLN A 271 -8.01 17.16 20.87
N ASN A 272 -8.00 18.07 19.89
CA ASN A 272 -8.48 19.44 20.09
C ASN A 272 -9.98 19.50 20.45
N ILE A 273 -10.83 18.66 19.84
CA ILE A 273 -12.25 18.58 20.20
C ILE A 273 -12.42 18.08 21.65
N THR A 274 -11.78 16.95 21.97
CA THR A 274 -11.91 16.34 23.31
C THR A 274 -11.28 17.20 24.42
N GLY A 275 -10.23 17.96 24.12
CA GLY A 275 -9.60 18.91 25.05
C GLY A 275 -10.41 20.20 25.27
N GLN A 276 -11.27 20.61 24.33
CA GLN A 276 -12.18 21.75 24.52
C GLN A 276 -13.46 21.38 25.28
N PHE A 277 -13.91 20.13 25.19
CA PHE A 277 -15.13 19.63 25.85
C PHE A 277 -14.83 18.72 27.04
N GLY A 278 -13.88 19.11 27.88
CA GLY A 278 -13.51 18.39 29.10
C GLY A 278 -14.61 18.46 30.18
N HIS A 279 -15.66 17.65 30.04
CA HIS A 279 -16.32 16.84 31.06
C HIS A 279 -17.61 16.21 30.50
N GLY A 280 -17.56 14.91 30.21
CA GLY A 280 -18.73 14.05 30.04
C GLY A 280 -19.53 14.25 28.75
N ALA A 281 -19.10 13.62 27.66
CA ALA A 281 -19.99 13.35 26.53
C ALA A 281 -19.83 11.90 26.09
N THR A 282 -20.70 11.04 26.61
CA THR A 282 -20.98 9.72 26.04
C THR A 282 -21.45 9.87 24.60
N ALA A 283 -20.96 8.97 23.75
CA ALA A 283 -21.28 8.86 22.33
C ALA A 283 -22.76 9.15 22.03
N SER A 284 -23.02 10.09 21.14
CA SER A 284 -24.35 10.32 20.56
C SER A 284 -24.26 10.16 19.04
N GLY A 285 -25.03 9.20 18.53
CA GLY A 285 -25.23 8.98 17.09
C GLY A 285 -26.01 10.11 16.41
N PRO A 286 -26.36 9.96 15.13
CA PRO A 286 -26.78 11.08 14.30
C PRO A 286 -28.25 11.45 14.58
N GLY A 287 -28.47 12.69 15.02
CA GLY A 287 -29.80 13.29 15.15
C GLY A 287 -29.71 14.81 15.00
N THR A 288 -30.17 15.29 13.84
CA THR A 288 -30.87 16.55 13.49
C THR A 288 -30.69 17.83 14.36
N PRO A 289 -30.61 19.03 13.75
CA PRO A 289 -30.20 20.26 14.44
C PRO A 289 -31.37 20.91 15.21
N LEU A 290 -31.08 21.38 16.42
CA LEU A 290 -31.88 22.36 17.16
C LEU A 290 -30.97 23.59 17.30
N GLY A 291 -31.39 24.82 17.03
CA GLY A 291 -32.70 25.41 17.18
C GLY A 291 -32.46 26.72 17.93
N GLN A 292 -32.79 27.82 17.28
CA GLN A 292 -32.45 29.19 17.62
C GLN A 292 -33.13 29.65 18.93
N ASN A 293 -32.37 30.38 19.76
CA ASN A 293 -32.74 31.13 20.98
C ASN A 293 -32.89 30.33 22.28
N ASP A 294 -31.92 30.51 23.18
CA ASP A 294 -32.17 30.54 24.62
C ASP A 294 -31.23 31.56 25.29
N TRP A 295 -31.71 32.81 25.35
CA TRP A 295 -31.16 33.90 26.16
C TRP A 295 -32.23 34.29 27.18
N ILE A 296 -32.31 33.58 28.32
CA ILE A 296 -32.95 34.07 29.55
C ILE A 296 -32.12 33.59 30.75
N ALA A 297 -31.76 34.54 31.60
CA ALA A 297 -30.91 34.40 32.77
C ALA A 297 -31.62 33.73 33.97
N SER A 298 -30.82 33.12 34.86
CA SER A 298 -31.12 33.04 36.29
C SER A 298 -29.82 32.88 37.08
N ASP A 299 -29.76 33.65 38.17
CA ASP A 299 -28.65 33.87 39.09
C ASP A 299 -28.11 32.60 39.75
N GLY A 300 -26.80 32.61 40.04
CA GLY A 300 -26.15 31.54 40.80
C GLY A 300 -24.64 31.71 40.91
N ASN A 301 -24.23 32.58 41.83
CA ASN A 301 -22.89 32.75 42.39
C ASN A 301 -21.99 31.50 42.30
N ASN A 302 -20.90 31.55 41.53
CA ASN A 302 -19.77 30.63 41.69
C ASN A 302 -18.45 31.26 41.21
N ASN A 303 -17.43 31.10 42.06
CA ASN A 303 -16.08 31.63 41.97
C ASN A 303 -15.47 31.55 40.57
N ILE A 304 -15.07 32.72 40.05
CA ILE A 304 -14.15 32.84 38.92
C ILE A 304 -12.75 32.42 39.42
N GLY A 305 -12.42 31.15 39.22
CA GLY A 305 -11.04 30.70 39.15
C GLY A 305 -10.51 30.99 37.76
N THR A 306 -9.53 31.88 37.64
CA THR A 306 -8.77 32.13 36.41
C THR A 306 -8.15 30.81 35.92
N PRO A 307 -8.44 30.31 34.70
CA PRO A 307 -7.67 29.23 34.12
C PRO A 307 -6.35 29.83 33.63
N GLY A 308 -5.32 29.74 34.47
CA GLY A 308 -3.95 29.97 34.04
C GLY A 308 -3.49 28.83 33.13
N ASP A 309 -3.07 29.19 31.92
CA ASP A 309 -2.07 28.52 31.08
C ASP A 309 -2.08 26.99 31.01
N THR A 310 -2.89 26.42 30.10
CA THR A 310 -2.60 25.11 29.50
C THR A 310 -2.80 24.97 27.97
N PRO A 311 -2.43 25.94 27.10
CA PRO A 311 -2.17 25.62 25.68
C PRO A 311 -0.78 25.00 25.43
N GLN A 312 0.19 25.21 26.35
CA GLN A 312 1.61 24.91 26.09
C GLN A 312 1.96 23.42 26.11
N ALA A 313 1.31 22.60 26.95
CA ALA A 313 1.56 21.16 26.99
C ALA A 313 1.04 20.43 25.73
N HIS A 314 -0.08 20.91 25.15
CA HIS A 314 -0.67 20.34 23.92
C HIS A 314 0.20 20.55 22.68
N ASN A 315 0.87 21.70 22.57
CA ASN A 315 1.76 22.01 21.44
C ASN A 315 3.12 21.28 21.50
N ALA A 316 3.52 20.77 22.67
CA ALA A 316 4.86 20.20 22.88
C ALA A 316 5.09 18.86 22.16
N GLN A 317 4.06 18.02 21.99
CA GLN A 317 4.19 16.72 21.29
C GLN A 317 3.90 16.79 19.79
N ILE A 318 3.13 17.79 19.33
CA ILE A 318 2.70 17.94 17.93
C ILE A 318 3.85 18.46 17.05
N GLN A 319 4.62 19.41 17.57
CA GLN A 319 5.74 20.05 16.87
C GLN A 319 6.88 19.10 16.44
N PRO A 320 7.39 18.16 17.29
CA PRO A 320 8.47 17.28 16.87
C PRO A 320 8.09 16.30 15.76
N VAL A 321 6.86 15.78 15.75
CA VAL A 321 6.37 14.86 14.71
C VAL A 321 6.24 15.57 13.37
N LEU A 322 5.66 16.76 13.34
CA LEU A 322 5.56 17.57 12.13
C LEU A 322 6.95 17.92 11.56
N LYS A 323 7.91 18.27 12.41
CA LYS A 323 9.30 18.51 11.99
C LYS A 323 9.94 17.26 11.37
N SER A 324 9.70 16.08 11.96
CA SER A 324 10.20 14.81 11.42
C SER A 324 9.57 14.47 10.06
N ILE A 325 8.27 14.73 9.88
CA ILE A 325 7.60 14.55 8.59
C ILE A 325 8.13 15.53 7.54
N GLN A 326 8.30 16.81 7.89
CA GLN A 326 8.87 17.81 6.98
C GLN A 326 10.28 17.42 6.53
N LEU A 327 11.12 16.99 7.48
CA LEU A 327 12.44 16.45 7.18
C LEU A 327 12.36 15.26 6.22
N ALA A 328 11.46 14.30 6.49
CA ALA A 328 11.26 13.13 5.66
C ALA A 328 10.85 13.50 4.22
N MET A 329 9.97 14.49 4.06
CA MET A 329 9.55 15.02 2.75
C MET A 329 10.72 15.66 2.00
N SER A 330 11.53 16.47 2.67
CA SER A 330 12.72 17.08 2.08
C SER A 330 13.75 16.03 1.64
N LYS A 331 14.00 15.02 2.48
CA LYS A 331 14.88 13.89 2.15
C LYS A 331 14.35 13.11 0.95
N TRP A 332 13.06 12.77 0.97
CA TRP A 332 12.40 12.07 -0.13
C TRP A 332 12.50 12.85 -1.44
N LYS A 333 12.24 14.17 -1.43
CA LYS A 333 12.34 15.02 -2.62
C LYS A 333 13.76 15.05 -3.18
N SER A 334 14.75 15.21 -2.32
CA SER A 334 16.16 15.22 -2.73
C SER A 334 16.56 13.91 -3.41
N ILE A 335 16.22 12.75 -2.83
CA ILE A 335 16.54 11.45 -3.44
C ILE A 335 15.71 11.15 -4.69
N TRP A 336 14.47 11.66 -4.77
CA TRP A 336 13.64 11.57 -5.96
C TRP A 336 14.30 12.28 -7.13
N ASP A 337 14.72 13.55 -6.93
CA ASP A 337 15.33 14.34 -7.99
C ASP A 337 16.63 13.71 -8.51
N MET A 338 17.48 13.22 -7.60
CA MET A 338 18.72 12.52 -7.97
C MET A 338 18.45 11.25 -8.80
N ASP A 339 17.53 10.40 -8.33
CA ASP A 339 17.31 9.10 -8.98
C ASP A 339 16.43 9.21 -10.24
N ILE A 340 15.57 10.23 -10.34
CA ILE A 340 14.86 10.55 -11.60
C ILE A 340 15.84 11.01 -12.68
N ALA A 341 16.83 11.83 -12.33
CA ALA A 341 17.85 12.25 -13.29
C ALA A 341 18.69 11.07 -13.80
N ILE A 342 18.89 10.05 -12.96
CA ILE A 342 19.54 8.78 -13.34
C ILE A 342 18.63 7.96 -14.26
N GLN A 343 17.33 7.86 -13.96
CA GLN A 343 16.39 7.09 -14.78
C GLN A 343 16.10 7.76 -16.13
N TYR A 344 16.08 9.09 -16.16
CA TYR A 344 15.73 9.91 -17.32
C TYR A 344 16.77 11.03 -17.55
N PRO A 345 17.96 10.72 -18.10
CA PRO A 345 19.00 11.72 -18.36
C PRO A 345 18.56 12.70 -19.46
N GLN A 346 18.69 14.01 -19.20
CA GLN A 346 18.17 15.09 -20.05
C GLN A 346 18.73 15.12 -21.49
N ASN A 347 19.90 14.51 -21.73
CA ASN A 347 20.62 14.58 -23.01
C ASN A 347 20.62 13.26 -23.81
N GLY A 348 19.84 12.25 -23.39
CA GLY A 348 19.84 10.93 -24.03
C GLY A 348 18.89 10.84 -25.22
N ILE A 349 19.42 10.95 -26.44
CA ILE A 349 18.68 10.64 -27.68
C ILE A 349 18.39 9.12 -27.70
N GLY A 350 17.17 8.71 -27.37
CA GLY A 350 16.67 7.37 -27.71
C GLY A 350 16.57 6.31 -26.62
N TYR A 351 16.24 6.65 -25.37
CA TYR A 351 15.95 5.61 -24.36
C TYR A 351 14.48 5.20 -24.34
N ARG A 352 14.23 3.91 -24.63
CA ARG A 352 12.97 3.22 -24.34
C ARG A 352 12.74 3.27 -22.83
N ARG A 353 11.58 3.80 -22.39
CA ARG A 353 11.23 3.80 -20.95
C ARG A 353 11.06 2.35 -20.50
N PHE A 354 11.70 1.98 -19.39
CA PHE A 354 11.51 0.70 -18.71
C PHE A 354 10.98 0.97 -17.30
N GLY A 355 10.03 0.15 -16.85
CA GLY A 355 9.56 0.16 -15.46
C GLY A 355 8.31 0.95 -15.07
N PHE A 356 8.07 1.07 -13.76
CA PHE A 356 6.95 1.80 -13.15
C PHE A 356 7.03 3.28 -13.56
N SER A 357 6.11 3.71 -14.44
CA SER A 357 6.08 4.98 -15.23
C SER A 357 6.44 4.86 -16.71
N ARG A 358 6.46 3.65 -17.30
CA ARG A 358 6.44 3.45 -18.77
C ARG A 358 5.35 4.29 -19.45
N ASP A 359 4.19 4.40 -18.80
CA ASP A 359 2.99 5.07 -19.32
C ASP A 359 2.66 6.38 -18.59
N GLY A 360 3.54 6.86 -17.69
CA GLY A 360 3.35 8.12 -16.97
C GLY A 360 3.58 9.33 -17.89
N ILE A 361 2.53 10.14 -18.08
CA ILE A 361 2.53 11.36 -18.88
C ILE A 361 3.58 12.35 -18.34
N HIS A 362 4.26 13.05 -19.24
CA HIS A 362 5.09 14.21 -18.90
C HIS A 362 4.25 15.22 -18.11
N PHE A 363 4.62 15.51 -16.87
CA PHE A 363 4.19 16.75 -16.21
C PHE A 363 5.35 17.74 -16.29
#